data_AF-A0A7Y4SQQ3-F1
#
_entry.id   AF-A0A7Y4SQQ3-F1
#
_cell.length_a   1.000
_cell.length_b   1.000
_cell.length_c   1.000
_cell.angle_alpha   90.00
_cell.angle_beta   90.00
_cell.angle_gamma   90.00
#
_symmetry.space_group_name_H-M   'P 1'
#
loop_
_entity.id
_entity.type
_entity.pdbx_description
1 polymer ?
#
loop_
_entity_poly.entity_id
_entity_poly.type
_entity_poly.pdbx_seq_one_letter_code
_entity_poly.pdbx_strand_id
1 'polypeptide(L)'
;MDRSISNVGYWSGLAAFTATVAYGVVQILQIAGVFRFPVDELLIYGTSLCIVVPFILEMLALHHLTPPGKQFWTHAALIFTIIYAVFVTANYVVQLATVIPAKLSGTSEAIRVLEQTPHSLFWDYDAVGYVAMGLACLLAVPAVERVGFERWVRRSLIANALVTPLISVVYFYPTFSTGLLFLGFPWAITAPLFMLMVALMLRRRESAAHG
;
A
#
# COMPACT_ATOMS: atom_id res chain seq x y z
N MET A 1 -21.41 10.96 -14.75
CA MET A 1 -20.68 9.71 -14.47
C MET A 1 -19.36 10.02 -13.77
N ASP A 2 -18.55 10.91 -14.35
CA ASP A 2 -17.24 11.32 -13.84
C ASP A 2 -17.26 11.85 -12.40
N ARG A 3 -18.29 12.62 -12.04
CA ARG A 3 -18.54 13.07 -10.66
C ARG A 3 -18.69 11.92 -9.65
N SER A 4 -19.39 10.85 -10.02
CA SER A 4 -19.54 9.69 -9.14
C SER A 4 -18.21 8.96 -8.97
N ILE A 5 -17.45 8.82 -10.07
CA ILE A 5 -16.14 8.16 -10.07
C ILE A 5 -15.13 8.96 -9.24
N SER A 6 -15.14 10.30 -9.37
CA SER A 6 -14.31 11.21 -8.57
C SER A 6 -14.60 11.07 -7.08
N ASN A 7 -15.87 11.04 -6.69
CA ASN A 7 -16.26 10.83 -5.29
C ASN A 7 -15.79 9.48 -4.76
N VAL A 8 -15.97 8.39 -5.53
CA VAL A 8 -15.47 7.06 -5.15
C VAL A 8 -13.95 7.10 -4.96
N GLY A 9 -13.21 7.70 -5.90
CA GLY A 9 -11.75 7.81 -5.82
C GLY A 9 -11.29 8.64 -4.61
N TYR A 10 -11.95 9.77 -4.34
CA TYR A 10 -11.62 10.63 -3.20
C TYR A 10 -11.82 9.91 -1.85
N TRP A 11 -12.99 9.31 -1.64
CA TRP A 11 -13.28 8.63 -0.38
C TRP A 11 -12.45 7.37 -0.19
N SER A 12 -12.19 6.63 -1.28
CA SER A 12 -11.33 5.46 -1.24
C SER A 12 -9.88 5.85 -0.93
N GLY A 13 -9.34 6.89 -1.56
CA GLY A 13 -8.00 7.38 -1.23
C GLY A 13 -7.89 7.93 0.20
N LEU A 14 -8.94 8.57 0.75
CA LEU A 14 -8.96 9.00 2.14
C LEU A 14 -8.99 7.80 3.12
N ALA A 15 -9.74 6.75 2.79
CA ALA A 15 -9.75 5.52 3.57
C ALA A 15 -8.39 4.79 3.50
N ALA A 16 -7.77 4.72 2.31
CA ALA A 16 -6.44 4.14 2.12
C ALA A 16 -5.37 4.91 2.92
N PHE A 17 -5.40 6.25 2.84
CA PHE A 17 -4.57 7.14 3.65
C PHE A 17 -4.70 6.84 5.15
N THR A 18 -5.94 6.80 5.64
CA THR A 18 -6.22 6.60 7.07
C THR A 18 -5.75 5.22 7.54
N ALA A 19 -6.02 4.17 6.76
CA ALA A 19 -5.56 2.81 7.05
C ALA A 19 -4.03 2.71 7.04
N THR A 20 -3.37 3.39 6.10
CA THR A 20 -1.89 3.40 6.02
C THR A 20 -1.26 4.15 7.19
N VAL A 21 -1.86 5.26 7.65
CA VAL A 21 -1.43 5.96 8.86
C VAL A 21 -1.61 5.07 10.08
N ALA A 22 -2.76 4.39 10.21
CA ALA A 22 -3.01 3.45 11.31
C ALA A 22 -1.98 2.32 11.32
N TYR A 23 -1.69 1.72 10.16
CA TYR A 23 -0.64 0.73 10.02
C TYR A 23 0.73 1.26 10.47
N GLY A 24 1.11 2.47 10.03
CA GLY A 24 2.38 3.09 10.44
C GLY A 24 2.48 3.28 11.96
N VAL A 25 1.39 3.71 12.60
CA VAL A 25 1.31 3.83 14.06
C VAL A 25 1.47 2.46 14.73
N VAL A 26 0.76 1.44 14.25
CA VAL A 26 0.87 0.07 14.79
C VAL A 26 2.30 -0.47 14.65
N GLN A 27 2.93 -0.29 13.48
CA GLN A 27 4.31 -0.71 13.24
C GLN A 27 5.29 -0.06 14.22
N ILE A 28 5.15 1.24 14.48
CA ILE A 28 5.99 1.96 15.45
C ILE A 28 5.79 1.41 16.86
N LEU A 29 4.54 1.20 17.28
CA LEU A 29 4.22 0.67 18.60
C LEU A 29 4.68 -0.78 18.79
N GLN A 30 4.67 -1.58 17.72
CA GLN A 30 5.23 -2.94 17.71
C GLN A 30 6.75 -2.90 17.88
N ILE A 31 7.46 -2.06 17.12
CA ILE A 31 8.93 -1.91 17.24
C ILE A 31 9.32 -1.41 18.64
N ALA A 32 8.53 -0.50 19.21
CA ALA A 32 8.72 0.01 20.57
C ALA A 32 8.40 -1.02 21.69
N GLY A 33 7.88 -2.20 21.34
CA GLY A 33 7.52 -3.26 22.29
C GLY A 33 6.26 -2.97 23.12
N VAL A 34 5.43 -2.02 22.69
CA VAL A 34 4.17 -1.65 23.36
C VAL A 34 3.12 -2.73 23.13
N PHE A 35 2.98 -3.20 21.88
CA PHE A 35 2.13 -4.35 21.55
C PHE A 35 2.95 -5.64 21.57
N ARG A 36 2.28 -6.74 21.92
CA ARG A 36 2.84 -8.08 21.98
C ARG A 36 1.86 -9.08 21.38
N PHE A 37 2.36 -10.26 21.02
CA PHE A 37 1.55 -11.34 20.50
C PHE A 37 0.35 -11.65 21.41
N PRO A 38 -0.87 -11.82 20.85
CA PRO A 38 -1.23 -11.79 19.43
C PRO A 38 -1.66 -10.40 18.91
N VAL A 39 -1.74 -9.40 19.78
CA VAL A 39 -2.35 -8.09 19.47
C VAL A 39 -1.53 -7.32 18.44
N ASP A 40 -0.20 -7.40 18.50
CA ASP A 40 0.67 -6.78 17.50
C ASP A 40 0.44 -7.35 16.10
N GLU A 41 0.44 -8.69 15.94
CA GLU A 41 0.17 -9.38 14.68
C GLU A 41 -1.26 -9.11 14.17
N LEU A 42 -2.27 -9.15 15.04
CA LEU A 42 -3.65 -8.85 14.65
C LEU A 42 -3.80 -7.42 14.13
N LEU A 43 -3.21 -6.44 14.81
CA LEU A 43 -3.33 -5.03 14.44
C LEU A 43 -2.55 -4.72 13.17
N ILE A 44 -1.33 -5.25 13.02
CA ILE A 44 -0.49 -4.93 11.85
C ILE A 44 -1.08 -5.51 10.57
N TYR A 45 -1.49 -6.78 10.58
CA TYR A 45 -2.11 -7.41 9.42
C TYR A 45 -3.52 -6.86 9.15
N GLY A 46 -4.30 -6.60 10.21
CA GLY A 46 -5.65 -6.05 10.08
C GLY A 46 -5.66 -4.65 9.48
N THR A 47 -4.83 -3.74 10.01
CA THR A 47 -4.73 -2.37 9.47
C THR A 47 -4.20 -2.34 8.04
N SER A 48 -3.25 -3.22 7.69
CA SER A 48 -2.74 -3.31 6.33
C SER A 48 -3.78 -3.86 5.35
N LEU A 49 -4.59 -4.84 5.75
CA LEU A 49 -5.68 -5.37 4.93
C LEU A 49 -6.74 -4.31 4.61
N CYS A 50 -6.98 -3.36 5.52
CA CYS A 50 -7.87 -2.23 5.29
C CYS A 50 -7.40 -1.26 4.19
N ILE A 51 -6.12 -1.31 3.77
CA ILE A 51 -5.58 -0.47 2.69
C ILE A 51 -6.01 -0.99 1.31
N VAL A 52 -6.16 -2.32 1.18
CA VAL A 52 -6.21 -3.01 -0.11
C VAL A 52 -7.36 -2.52 -1.00
N VAL A 53 -8.61 -2.70 -0.55
CA VAL A 53 -9.78 -2.35 -1.37
C VAL A 53 -9.85 -0.84 -1.65
N PRO A 54 -9.64 0.05 -0.67
CA PRO A 54 -9.62 1.48 -0.93
C PRO A 54 -8.55 1.91 -1.93
N PHE A 55 -7.34 1.34 -1.86
CA PHE A 55 -6.28 1.66 -2.82
C PHE A 55 -6.61 1.18 -4.25
N ILE A 56 -7.20 -0.01 -4.42
CA ILE A 56 -7.67 -0.47 -5.74
C ILE A 56 -8.70 0.50 -6.32
N LEU A 57 -9.69 0.91 -5.53
CA LEU A 57 -10.76 1.78 -5.99
C LEU A 57 -10.26 3.20 -6.32
N GLU A 58 -9.29 3.71 -5.56
CA GLU A 58 -8.61 4.97 -5.88
C GLU A 58 -7.90 4.90 -7.23
N MET A 59 -7.13 3.84 -7.49
CA MET A 59 -6.39 3.67 -8.74
C MET A 59 -7.30 3.38 -9.93
N LEU A 60 -8.41 2.69 -9.70
CA LEU A 60 -9.45 2.48 -10.71
C LEU A 60 -10.13 3.80 -11.09
N ALA A 61 -10.46 4.64 -10.11
CA ALA A 61 -11.01 5.97 -10.36
C ALA A 61 -10.01 6.86 -11.11
N LEU A 62 -8.73 6.81 -10.74
CA LEU A 62 -7.65 7.50 -11.47
C LEU A 62 -7.61 7.08 -12.94
N HIS A 63 -7.71 5.78 -13.24
CA HIS A 63 -7.71 5.29 -14.61
C HIS A 63 -8.91 5.81 -15.42
N HIS A 64 -10.12 5.70 -14.88
CA HIS A 64 -11.32 6.16 -15.57
C HIS A 64 -11.38 7.67 -15.79
N LEU A 65 -10.77 8.46 -14.91
CA LEU A 65 -10.71 9.91 -15.01
C LEU A 65 -9.47 10.42 -15.76
N THR A 66 -8.66 9.52 -16.30
CA THR A 66 -7.47 9.89 -17.09
C THR A 66 -7.82 10.04 -18.57
N PRO A 67 -7.35 11.10 -19.25
CA PRO A 67 -7.59 11.30 -20.68
C PRO A 67 -7.09 10.12 -21.54
N PRO A 68 -7.74 9.78 -22.66
CA PRO A 68 -7.43 8.59 -23.47
C PRO A 68 -5.94 8.42 -23.82
N GLY A 69 -5.26 9.52 -24.18
CA GLY A 69 -3.84 9.50 -24.55
C GLY A 69 -2.86 9.11 -23.42
N LYS A 70 -3.32 9.08 -22.16
CA LYS A 70 -2.51 8.71 -20.99
C LYS A 70 -3.02 7.43 -20.30
N GLN A 71 -4.12 6.84 -20.78
CA GLN A 71 -4.77 5.72 -20.10
C GLN A 71 -3.90 4.47 -20.02
N PHE A 72 -3.04 4.21 -21.02
CA PHE A 72 -2.06 3.11 -21.00
C PHE A 72 -1.28 3.07 -19.68
N TRP A 73 -0.77 4.22 -19.24
CA TRP A 73 0.03 4.36 -18.02
C TRP A 73 -0.79 4.07 -16.76
N THR A 74 -1.99 4.63 -16.66
CA THR A 74 -2.87 4.34 -15.51
C THR A 74 -3.42 2.93 -15.49
N HIS A 75 -3.60 2.30 -16.65
CA HIS A 75 -4.04 0.92 -16.73
C HIS A 75 -2.91 -0.01 -16.27
N ALA A 76 -1.67 0.26 -16.69
CA ALA A 76 -0.49 -0.43 -16.17
C ALA A 76 -0.36 -0.23 -14.65
N ALA A 77 -0.56 0.99 -14.15
CA ALA A 77 -0.58 1.27 -12.71
C ALA A 77 -1.65 0.47 -11.96
N LEU A 78 -2.86 0.34 -12.53
CA LEU A 78 -3.94 -0.47 -11.97
C LEU A 78 -3.60 -1.96 -11.95
N ILE A 79 -2.96 -2.50 -13.00
CA ILE A 79 -2.50 -3.90 -13.04
C ILE A 79 -1.52 -4.17 -11.88
N PHE A 80 -0.54 -3.30 -11.66
CA PHE A 80 0.38 -3.45 -10.54
C PHE A 80 -0.29 -3.25 -9.16
N THR A 81 -1.32 -2.41 -9.10
CA THR A 81 -2.17 -2.28 -7.90
C THR A 81 -2.92 -3.58 -7.59
N ILE A 82 -3.38 -4.30 -8.62
CA ILE A 82 -4.02 -5.61 -8.46
C ILE A 82 -2.99 -6.66 -8.02
N ILE A 83 -1.76 -6.64 -8.57
CA ILE A 83 -0.68 -7.53 -8.12
C ILE A 83 -0.40 -7.30 -6.62
N TYR A 84 -0.27 -6.04 -6.19
CA TYR A 84 -0.17 -5.68 -4.76
C TYR A 84 -1.31 -6.32 -3.96
N ALA A 85 -2.55 -6.09 -4.39
CA ALA A 85 -3.72 -6.56 -3.68
C ALA A 85 -3.76 -8.09 -3.52
N VAL A 86 -3.39 -8.83 -4.57
CA VAL A 86 -3.39 -10.30 -4.55
C VAL A 86 -2.39 -10.83 -3.53
N PHE A 87 -1.12 -10.41 -3.60
CA PHE A 87 -0.08 -10.93 -2.71
C PHE A 87 -0.31 -10.51 -1.25
N VAL A 88 -0.69 -9.26 -1.03
CA VAL A 88 -0.94 -8.72 0.30
C VAL A 88 -2.18 -9.36 0.95
N THR A 89 -3.26 -9.53 0.20
CA THR A 89 -4.46 -10.21 0.73
C THR A 89 -4.17 -11.67 1.02
N ALA A 90 -3.49 -12.38 0.12
CA ALA A 90 -3.09 -13.76 0.33
C ALA A 90 -2.24 -13.90 1.60
N ASN A 91 -1.33 -12.97 1.83
CA ASN A 91 -0.53 -12.95 3.05
C ASN A 91 -1.38 -12.72 4.31
N TYR A 92 -1.98 -11.55 4.44
CA TYR A 92 -2.57 -11.16 5.72
C TYR A 92 -3.82 -11.95 6.08
N VAL A 93 -4.59 -12.44 5.11
CA VAL A 93 -5.71 -13.35 5.42
C VAL A 93 -5.19 -14.67 5.99
N VAL A 94 -4.11 -15.23 5.44
CA VAL A 94 -3.51 -16.46 5.98
C VAL A 94 -2.92 -16.21 7.37
N GLN A 95 -2.24 -15.09 7.60
CA GLN A 95 -1.71 -14.76 8.93
C GLN A 95 -2.85 -14.65 9.95
N LEU A 96 -3.89 -13.87 9.63
CA LEU A 96 -5.02 -13.60 10.54
C LEU A 96 -5.92 -14.81 10.79
N ALA A 97 -6.27 -15.56 9.75
CA ALA A 97 -7.28 -16.61 9.82
C ALA A 97 -6.71 -18.01 10.09
N THR A 98 -5.41 -18.23 9.81
CA THR A 98 -4.79 -19.56 9.92
C THR A 98 -3.63 -19.56 10.90
N VAL A 99 -2.65 -18.67 10.72
CA VAL A 99 -1.40 -18.70 11.50
C VAL A 99 -1.61 -18.28 12.95
N ILE A 100 -2.21 -17.12 13.20
CA ILE A 100 -2.45 -16.62 14.56
C ILE A 100 -3.32 -17.60 15.36
N PRO A 101 -4.46 -18.12 14.84
CA PRO A 101 -5.24 -19.14 15.55
C PRO A 101 -4.44 -20.41 15.87
N ALA A 102 -3.64 -20.92 14.92
CA ALA A 102 -2.83 -22.11 15.14
C ALA A 102 -1.71 -21.89 16.17
N LYS A 103 -1.10 -20.70 16.21
CA LYS A 103 -0.15 -20.31 17.27
C LYS A 103 -0.84 -20.31 18.64
N LEU A 104 -2.05 -19.75 18.72
CA LEU A 104 -2.83 -19.71 19.97
C LEU A 104 -3.28 -21.11 20.44
N SER A 105 -3.55 -22.04 19.52
CA SER A 105 -3.89 -23.43 19.84
C SER A 105 -2.69 -24.36 20.03
N GLY A 106 -1.46 -23.87 19.87
CA GLY A 106 -0.24 -24.67 20.02
C GLY A 106 -0.02 -25.68 18.87
N THR A 107 -0.62 -25.46 17.70
CA THR A 107 -0.56 -26.36 16.52
C THR A 107 0.21 -25.75 15.35
N SER A 108 1.04 -24.73 15.59
CA SER A 108 1.75 -23.98 14.54
C SER A 108 2.82 -24.80 13.80
N GLU A 109 3.37 -25.86 14.42
CA GLU A 109 4.40 -26.69 13.81
C GLU A 109 3.96 -27.28 12.47
N ALA A 110 2.70 -27.76 12.39
CA ALA A 110 2.13 -28.35 11.19
C ALA A 110 1.99 -27.36 10.02
N ILE A 111 1.99 -26.05 10.30
CA ILE A 111 1.77 -24.98 9.31
C ILE A 111 2.93 -23.99 9.26
N ARG A 112 4.12 -24.35 9.76
CA ARG A 112 5.26 -23.42 9.89
C ARG A 112 5.65 -22.72 8.59
N VAL A 113 5.43 -23.37 7.44
CA VAL A 113 5.68 -22.77 6.11
C VAL A 113 4.77 -21.57 5.80
N LEU A 114 3.61 -21.48 6.47
CA LEU A 114 2.65 -20.40 6.31
C LEU A 114 2.96 -19.20 7.21
N GLU A 115 3.88 -19.33 8.18
CA GLU A 115 4.20 -18.25 9.09
C GLU A 115 5.02 -17.15 8.38
N GLN A 116 4.64 -15.89 8.57
CA GLN A 116 5.46 -14.77 8.11
C GLN A 116 6.61 -14.53 9.09
N THR A 117 7.81 -14.97 8.70
CA THR A 117 9.08 -14.67 9.38
C THR A 117 10.06 -14.12 8.35
N PRO A 118 11.14 -13.43 8.74
CA PRO A 118 12.14 -12.99 7.78
C PRO A 118 12.58 -14.13 6.85
N HIS A 119 12.54 -13.89 5.54
CA HIS A 119 12.85 -14.86 4.47
C HIS A 119 11.90 -16.08 4.36
N SER A 120 10.70 -16.02 4.95
CA SER A 120 9.67 -17.02 4.69
C SER A 120 8.91 -16.75 3.38
N LEU A 121 8.14 -17.74 2.92
CA LEU A 121 7.29 -17.59 1.72
C LEU A 121 6.40 -16.33 1.80
N PHE A 122 5.79 -16.09 2.96
CA PHE A 122 4.88 -14.97 3.15
C PHE A 122 5.60 -13.62 3.31
N TRP A 123 6.86 -13.64 3.76
CA TRP A 123 7.75 -12.47 3.70
C TRP A 123 8.03 -12.06 2.25
N ASP A 124 8.29 -13.03 1.37
CA ASP A 124 8.53 -12.76 -0.05
C ASP A 124 7.25 -12.28 -0.76
N TYR A 125 6.08 -12.80 -0.37
CA TYR A 125 4.79 -12.29 -0.88
C TYR A 125 4.57 -10.83 -0.49
N ASP A 126 4.86 -10.49 0.77
CA ASP A 126 4.80 -9.12 1.25
C ASP A 126 5.73 -8.21 0.44
N ALA A 127 6.97 -8.66 0.21
CA ALA A 127 7.95 -7.95 -0.61
C ALA A 127 7.43 -7.66 -2.02
N VAL A 128 6.92 -8.68 -2.72
CA VAL A 128 6.37 -8.54 -4.08
C VAL A 128 5.19 -7.57 -4.08
N GLY A 129 4.34 -7.64 -3.05
CA GLY A 129 3.23 -6.72 -2.85
C GLY A 129 3.70 -5.26 -2.84
N TYR A 130 4.55 -4.90 -1.88
CA TYR A 130 5.02 -3.53 -1.73
C TYR A 130 5.85 -3.03 -2.92
N VAL A 131 6.62 -3.91 -3.58
CA VAL A 131 7.31 -3.59 -4.83
C VAL A 131 6.30 -3.25 -5.94
N ALA A 132 5.22 -4.04 -6.06
CA ALA A 132 4.16 -3.77 -7.03
C ALA A 132 3.45 -2.43 -6.76
N MET A 133 3.18 -2.07 -5.49
CA MET A 133 2.65 -0.74 -5.13
C MET A 133 3.60 0.39 -5.59
N GLY A 134 4.90 0.22 -5.40
CA GLY A 134 5.91 1.17 -5.86
C GLY A 134 5.91 1.36 -7.38
N LEU A 135 5.83 0.25 -8.13
CA LEU A 135 5.72 0.25 -9.58
C LEU A 135 4.40 0.87 -10.06
N ALA A 136 3.29 0.62 -9.37
CA ALA A 136 2.01 1.27 -9.64
C ALA A 136 2.14 2.79 -9.52
N CYS A 137 2.80 3.28 -8.48
CA CYS A 137 3.06 4.72 -8.31
C CYS A 137 3.89 5.28 -9.47
N LEU A 138 4.98 4.59 -9.84
CA LEU A 138 5.85 5.00 -10.95
C LEU A 138 5.10 5.08 -12.28
N LEU A 139 4.26 4.09 -12.57
CA LEU A 139 3.48 4.01 -13.80
C LEU A 139 2.32 5.01 -13.83
N ALA A 140 1.83 5.48 -12.69
CA ALA A 140 0.83 6.54 -12.63
C ALA A 140 1.42 7.94 -12.94
N VAL A 141 2.74 8.14 -12.76
CA VAL A 141 3.41 9.45 -12.93
C VAL A 141 3.13 10.15 -14.27
N PRO A 142 3.12 9.47 -15.44
CA PRO A 142 2.86 10.13 -16.72
C PRO A 142 1.42 10.65 -16.89
N ALA A 143 0.47 10.14 -16.09
CA ALA A 143 -0.93 10.56 -16.11
C ALA A 143 -1.21 11.86 -15.35
N VAL A 144 -0.24 12.32 -14.55
CA VAL A 144 -0.35 13.50 -13.68
C VAL A 144 0.40 14.68 -14.30
N GLU A 145 -0.23 15.85 -14.34
CA GLU A 145 0.31 17.04 -14.96
C GLU A 145 1.50 17.64 -14.18
N ARG A 146 2.36 18.38 -14.90
CA ARG A 146 3.56 19.03 -14.32
C ARG A 146 3.29 20.44 -13.79
N VAL A 147 2.04 20.88 -13.77
CA VAL A 147 1.61 22.24 -13.42
C VAL A 147 0.61 22.23 -12.26
N GLY A 148 0.46 23.37 -11.58
CA GLY A 148 -0.50 23.53 -10.49
C GLY A 148 -0.31 22.52 -9.34
N PHE A 149 -1.42 22.10 -8.75
CA PHE A 149 -1.45 21.12 -7.65
C PHE A 149 -0.94 19.75 -8.08
N GLU A 150 -1.18 19.34 -9.33
CA GLU A 150 -0.77 18.04 -9.86
C GLU A 150 0.74 17.82 -9.84
N ARG A 151 1.55 18.90 -9.91
CA ARG A 151 3.00 18.80 -9.72
C ARG A 151 3.37 18.15 -8.38
N TRP A 152 2.62 18.46 -7.32
CA TRP A 152 2.86 17.91 -5.99
C TRP A 152 2.41 16.46 -5.88
N VAL A 153 1.28 16.11 -6.51
CA VAL A 153 0.78 14.73 -6.63
C VAL A 153 1.79 13.87 -7.39
N ARG A 154 2.35 14.40 -8.47
CA ARG A 154 3.41 13.73 -9.24
C ARG A 154 4.65 13.48 -8.40
N ARG A 155 5.04 14.47 -7.57
CA ARG A 155 6.19 14.33 -6.66
C ARG A 155 5.93 13.29 -5.57
N SER A 156 4.73 13.21 -5.01
CA SER A 156 4.41 12.19 -3.99
C SER A 156 4.44 10.78 -4.57
N LEU A 157 3.93 10.58 -5.80
CA LEU A 157 4.02 9.29 -6.51
C LEU A 157 5.48 8.88 -6.76
N ILE A 158 6.31 9.82 -7.24
CA ILE A 158 7.75 9.57 -7.45
C ILE A 158 8.45 9.27 -6.13
N ALA A 159 8.15 10.03 -5.08
CA ALA A 159 8.74 9.81 -3.76
C ALA A 159 8.46 8.39 -3.26
N ASN A 160 7.21 7.92 -3.35
CA ASN A 160 6.87 6.55 -2.97
C ASN A 160 7.56 5.50 -3.87
N ALA A 161 7.60 5.73 -5.18
CA ALA A 161 8.31 4.85 -6.10
C ALA A 161 9.82 4.75 -5.76
N LEU A 162 10.46 5.84 -5.34
CA LEU A 162 11.87 5.86 -4.93
C LEU A 162 12.14 5.19 -3.58
N VAL A 163 11.11 4.95 -2.77
CA VAL A 163 11.25 4.14 -1.54
C VAL A 163 11.30 2.65 -1.87
N THR A 164 10.75 2.22 -3.01
CA THR A 164 10.71 0.81 -3.43
C THR A 164 12.06 0.11 -3.42
N PRO A 165 13.16 0.67 -3.96
CA PRO A 165 14.48 0.04 -3.86
C PRO A 165 14.95 -0.15 -2.42
N LEU A 166 14.63 0.80 -1.51
CA LEU A 166 14.95 0.65 -0.09
C LEU A 166 14.16 -0.51 0.51
N ILE A 167 12.86 -0.61 0.20
CA ILE A 167 12.01 -1.73 0.60
C ILE A 167 12.58 -3.05 0.08
N SER A 168 12.97 -3.13 -1.19
CA SER A 168 13.60 -4.32 -1.76
C SER A 168 14.87 -4.72 -1.00
N VAL A 169 15.69 -3.75 -0.59
CA VAL A 169 16.86 -4.04 0.27
C VAL A 169 16.40 -4.60 1.61
N VAL A 170 15.39 -4.01 2.28
CA VAL A 170 14.87 -4.53 3.55
C VAL A 170 14.42 -5.99 3.44
N TYR A 171 13.70 -6.33 2.37
CA TYR A 171 13.13 -7.67 2.21
C TYR A 171 14.16 -8.72 1.74
N PHE A 172 15.06 -8.36 0.83
CA PHE A 172 15.94 -9.31 0.16
C PHE A 172 17.39 -9.32 0.68
N TYR A 173 17.75 -8.46 1.64
CA TYR A 173 19.08 -8.51 2.24
C TYR A 173 19.25 -9.82 3.04
N PRO A 174 20.40 -10.53 2.96
CA PRO A 174 20.53 -11.89 3.52
C PRO A 174 20.38 -12.03 5.03
N THR A 175 20.43 -10.91 5.77
CA THR A 175 20.34 -10.91 7.24
C THR A 175 19.30 -9.90 7.70
N PHE A 176 18.39 -10.36 8.55
CA PHE A 176 17.39 -9.48 9.14
C PHE A 176 17.96 -8.73 10.34
N SER A 177 17.63 -7.44 10.45
CA SER A 177 17.84 -6.66 11.67
C SER A 177 16.80 -5.55 11.78
N THR A 178 16.50 -5.14 13.01
CA THR A 178 15.63 -3.98 13.25
C THR A 178 16.21 -2.69 12.66
N GLY A 179 17.54 -2.57 12.62
CA GLY A 179 18.23 -1.46 11.95
C GLY A 179 17.91 -1.40 10.44
N LEU A 180 17.83 -2.57 9.80
CA LEU A 180 17.45 -2.67 8.39
C LEU A 180 16.01 -2.24 8.15
N LEU A 181 15.07 -2.60 9.04
CA LEU A 181 13.66 -2.19 8.94
C LEU A 181 13.48 -0.67 8.86
N PHE A 182 14.35 0.12 9.52
CA PHE A 182 14.30 1.58 9.46
C PHE A 182 14.55 2.14 8.05
N LEU A 183 15.24 1.41 7.16
CA LEU A 183 15.37 1.83 5.76
C LEU A 183 14.03 1.82 5.02
N GLY A 184 13.08 1.00 5.45
CA GLY A 184 11.71 0.97 4.93
C GLY A 184 10.82 2.06 5.51
N PHE A 185 11.22 2.71 6.62
CA PHE A 185 10.42 3.71 7.32
C PHE A 185 9.95 4.91 6.48
N PRO A 186 10.70 5.41 5.47
CA PRO A 186 10.19 6.42 4.56
C PRO A 186 8.83 6.06 3.93
N TRP A 187 8.53 4.76 3.75
CA TRP A 187 7.25 4.29 3.23
C TRP A 187 6.07 4.73 4.11
N ALA A 188 6.23 4.72 5.44
CA ALA A 188 5.21 5.15 6.39
C ALA A 188 4.80 6.63 6.22
N ILE A 189 5.59 7.41 5.48
CA ILE A 189 5.30 8.81 5.14
C ILE A 189 4.87 8.92 3.67
N THR A 190 5.62 8.31 2.74
CA THR A 190 5.37 8.48 1.31
C THR A 190 4.09 7.79 0.84
N ALA A 191 3.78 6.62 1.40
CA ALA A 191 2.58 5.87 1.05
C ALA A 191 1.28 6.60 1.39
N PRO A 192 1.04 7.00 2.66
CA PRO A 192 -0.16 7.76 2.97
C PRO A 192 -0.19 9.10 2.23
N LEU A 193 0.96 9.77 2.08
CA LEU A 193 1.02 11.04 1.36
C LEU A 193 0.55 10.92 -0.10
N PHE A 194 0.98 9.91 -0.86
CA PHE A 194 0.55 9.81 -2.25
C PHE A 194 -0.94 9.50 -2.36
N MET A 195 -1.49 8.64 -1.50
CA MET A 195 -2.92 8.31 -1.47
C MET A 195 -3.75 9.57 -1.19
N LEU A 196 -3.36 10.35 -0.17
CA LEU A 196 -4.05 11.62 0.10
C LEU A 196 -3.96 12.60 -1.08
N MET A 197 -2.79 12.69 -1.72
CA MET A 197 -2.58 13.63 -2.82
C MET A 197 -3.37 13.24 -4.08
N VAL A 198 -3.45 11.95 -4.41
CA VAL A 198 -4.27 11.45 -5.52
C VAL A 198 -5.76 11.68 -5.22
N ALA A 199 -6.24 11.33 -4.03
CA ALA A 199 -7.61 11.62 -3.61
C ALA A 199 -7.97 13.11 -3.79
N LEU A 200 -7.15 14.02 -3.28
CA LEU A 200 -7.36 15.46 -3.39
C LEU A 200 -7.32 15.95 -4.84
N MET A 201 -6.47 15.34 -5.68
CA MET A 201 -6.41 15.65 -7.11
C MET A 201 -7.72 15.29 -7.80
N LEU A 202 -8.25 14.08 -7.57
CA LEU A 202 -9.49 13.62 -8.20
C LEU A 202 -10.65 14.57 -7.87
N ARG A 203 -10.78 14.96 -6.59
CA ARG A 203 -11.81 15.92 -6.14
C ARG A 203 -11.66 17.31 -6.77
N ARG A 204 -10.43 17.77 -6.98
CA ARG A 204 -10.15 19.07 -7.61
C ARG A 204 -10.45 19.05 -9.11
N ARG A 205 -10.13 17.97 -9.82
CA ARG A 205 -10.45 17.80 -11.24
C ARG A 205 -11.95 17.87 -11.50
N GLU A 206 -12.76 17.24 -10.64
CA GLU A 206 -14.23 17.35 -10.71
C GLU A 206 -14.71 18.78 -10.52
N SER A 207 -14.17 19.48 -9.51
CA SER A 207 -14.60 20.86 -9.20
C SER A 207 -14.28 21.83 -10.35
N ALA A 208 -13.14 21.64 -11.03
CA ALA A 208 -12.71 22.47 -12.16
C ALA A 208 -13.46 22.16 -13.47
N ALA A 209 -14.05 20.96 -13.62
CA ALA A 209 -14.84 20.61 -14.80
C ALA A 209 -16.28 21.20 -14.75
N HIS A 210 -16.67 21.80 -13.62
CA HIS A 210 -18.03 22.29 -13.36
C HIS A 210 -18.10 23.78 -12.96
N GLY A 211 -16.97 24.48 -12.89
CA GLY A 211 -16.90 25.93 -12.69
C GLY A 211 -16.49 26.64 -13.97
#